data_AF-A0A418VYF9-F1
#
_entry.id   AF-A0A418VYF9-F1
#
_cell.length_a   1.000
_cell.length_b   1.000
_cell.length_c   1.000
_cell.angle_alpha   90.00
_cell.angle_beta   90.00
_cell.angle_gamma   90.00
#
_symmetry.space_group_name_H-M   'P 1'
#
loop_
_entity.id
_entity.type
_entity.pdbx_description
1 polymer ?
#
loop_
_entity_poly.entity_id
_entity_poly.type
_entity_poly.pdbx_seq_one_letter_code
_entity_poly.pdbx_strand_id
1 'polypeptide(L)'
;MAVALKYEFGAQSLPRIVATGKGTVAEQILELAFANGVKVREDADLVEILSAIEVDSDIPVEAIAAVAEILAYVYRANGTIPADPSSDANAGLDAGPDDAPSINSNGPW
;
A
#
# COMPACT_ATOMS: atom_id res chain seq x y z
N MET A 1 21.64 -10.71 -5.79
CA MET A 1 21.54 -9.78 -4.66
C MET A 1 20.17 -9.95 -4.04
N ALA A 2 19.98 -9.57 -2.77
CA ALA A 2 18.68 -9.61 -2.12
C ALA A 2 18.47 -8.36 -1.28
N VAL A 3 17.23 -7.88 -1.23
CA VAL A 3 16.79 -6.77 -0.37
C VAL A 3 15.52 -7.22 0.33
N ALA A 4 15.44 -6.99 1.64
CA ALA A 4 14.26 -7.29 2.45
C ALA A 4 13.55 -6.00 2.83
N LEU A 5 12.24 -5.99 2.64
CA LEU A 5 11.36 -4.86 2.94
C LEU A 5 10.45 -5.21 4.11
N LYS A 6 10.19 -4.21 4.96
CA LYS A 6 9.19 -4.26 6.01
C LYS A 6 8.13 -3.20 5.78
N TYR A 7 6.87 -3.58 5.92
CA TYR A 7 5.75 -2.67 5.86
C TYR A 7 4.74 -3.03 6.96
N GLU A 8 4.34 -2.03 7.74
CA GLU A 8 3.36 -2.17 8.82
C GLU A 8 2.02 -1.62 8.33
N PHE A 9 1.00 -2.48 8.32
CA PHE A 9 -0.32 -2.12 7.83
C PHE A 9 -0.99 -1.08 8.74
N GLY A 10 -1.58 -0.04 8.15
CA GLY A 10 -2.25 1.04 8.88
C GLY A 10 -1.31 2.13 9.41
N ALA A 11 0.01 1.97 9.26
CA ALA A 11 0.95 3.07 9.48
C ALA A 11 0.91 4.04 8.30
N GLN A 12 0.99 5.35 8.58
CA GLN A 12 1.17 6.40 7.54
C GLN A 12 2.59 6.42 6.96
N SER A 13 3.38 5.35 7.15
CA SER A 13 4.80 5.28 6.79
C SER A 13 5.02 4.44 5.54
N LEU A 14 6.02 4.81 4.75
CA LEU A 14 6.43 4.05 3.58
C LEU A 14 7.08 2.71 3.99
N PRO A 15 7.08 1.70 3.09
CA PRO A 15 7.88 0.50 3.28
C PRO A 15 9.35 0.85 3.52
N ARG A 16 9.99 0.13 4.43
CA ARG A 16 11.37 0.34 4.86
C ARG A 16 12.25 -0.81 4.46
N ILE A 17 13.50 -0.51 4.10
CA ILE A 17 14.53 -1.52 3.86
C ILE A 17 15.07 -1.99 5.20
N VAL A 18 14.99 -3.29 5.48
CA VAL A 18 15.46 -3.88 6.75
C VAL A 18 16.68 -4.77 6.58
N ALA A 19 16.98 -5.19 5.35
CA ALA A 19 18.23 -5.88 5.03
C ALA A 19 18.59 -5.72 3.55
N THR A 20 19.88 -5.75 3.25
CA THR A 20 20.43 -5.81 1.90
C THR A 20 21.66 -6.72 1.89
N GLY A 21 21.87 -7.45 0.80
CA GLY A 21 22.96 -8.43 0.72
C GLY A 21 23.36 -8.80 -0.70
N LYS A 22 24.62 -9.22 -0.84
CA LYS A 22 25.18 -9.83 -2.06
C LYS A 22 25.85 -11.16 -1.72
N GLY A 23 26.01 -12.04 -2.71
CA GLY A 23 26.62 -13.36 -2.54
C GLY A 23 26.00 -14.13 -1.37
N THR A 24 26.83 -14.65 -0.47
CA THR A 24 26.42 -15.43 0.69
C THR A 24 25.44 -14.71 1.62
N VAL A 25 25.54 -13.37 1.76
CA VAL A 25 24.56 -12.62 2.58
C VAL A 25 23.19 -12.63 1.91
N ALA A 26 23.12 -12.53 0.58
CA ALA A 26 21.86 -12.63 -0.14
C ALA A 26 21.24 -14.03 0.01
N GLU A 27 22.06 -15.08 -0.03
CA GLU A 27 21.63 -16.46 0.19
C GLU A 27 21.01 -16.64 1.58
N GLN A 28 21.66 -16.09 2.62
CA GLN A 28 21.13 -16.14 3.99
C GLN A 28 19.81 -15.36 4.16
N ILE A 29 19.67 -14.20 3.50
CA ILE A 29 18.42 -13.43 3.49
C ILE A 29 17.29 -14.28 2.88
N LEU A 30 17.56 -14.94 1.75
CA LEU A 30 16.59 -15.79 1.07
C LEU A 30 16.23 -17.01 1.90
N GLU A 31 17.22 -17.68 2.49
CA GLU A 31 17.00 -18.84 3.37
C GLU A 31 16.10 -18.47 4.56
N LEU A 32 16.38 -17.33 5.20
CA LEU A 32 15.55 -16.84 6.31
C LEU A 32 14.13 -16.48 5.85
N ALA A 33 14.00 -15.86 4.68
CA ALA A 33 12.70 -15.53 4.10
C ALA A 33 11.86 -16.80 3.88
N PHE A 34 12.44 -17.83 3.26
CA PHE A 34 11.75 -19.10 3.03
C PHE A 34 11.39 -19.82 4.34
N ALA A 35 12.33 -19.87 5.29
CA ALA A 35 12.10 -20.50 6.60
C ALA A 35 10.95 -19.86 7.39
N ASN A 36 10.71 -18.56 7.20
CA ASN A 36 9.65 -17.81 7.88
C ASN A 36 8.40 -17.60 7.01
N GLY A 37 8.32 -18.21 5.83
CA GLY A 37 7.19 -18.04 4.91
C GLY A 37 7.04 -16.62 4.33
N VAL A 38 8.10 -15.81 4.37
CA VAL A 38 8.12 -14.49 3.75
C VAL A 38 8.12 -14.65 2.22
N LYS A 39 7.26 -13.89 1.54
CA LYS A 39 7.14 -13.96 0.09
C LYS A 39 8.38 -13.36 -0.57
N VAL A 40 8.95 -14.08 -1.54
CA VAL A 40 10.10 -13.65 -2.33
C VAL A 40 9.65 -13.38 -3.76
N ARG A 41 10.09 -12.26 -4.33
CA ARG A 41 9.90 -11.88 -5.73
C ARG A 41 11.26 -11.65 -6.37
N GLU A 42 11.46 -12.21 -7.55
CA GLU A 42 12.64 -11.95 -8.36
C GLU A 42 12.35 -10.81 -9.33
N ASP A 43 13.14 -9.75 -9.24
CA ASP A 43 13.06 -8.56 -10.08
C ASP A 43 14.44 -7.87 -10.08
N ALA A 44 15.17 -7.97 -11.17
CA ALA A 44 16.57 -7.51 -11.23
C ALA A 44 16.65 -5.97 -11.14
N ASP A 45 15.78 -5.27 -11.85
CA ASP A 45 15.77 -3.81 -11.94
C ASP A 45 15.39 -3.20 -10.58
N LEU A 46 14.35 -3.75 -9.93
CA LEU A 46 13.92 -3.28 -8.62
C LEU A 46 14.97 -3.55 -7.54
N VAL A 47 15.64 -4.71 -7.58
CA VAL A 47 16.71 -5.02 -6.62
C VAL A 47 17.89 -4.07 -6.80
N GLU A 48 18.24 -3.70 -8.03
CA GLU A 48 19.31 -2.73 -8.28
C GLU A 48 19.00 -1.37 -7.63
N ILE A 49 17.80 -0.84 -7.89
CA ILE A 49 17.32 0.43 -7.31
C ILE A 49 17.33 0.38 -5.78
N LEU A 50 16.69 -0.64 -5.20
CA LEU A 50 16.54 -0.74 -3.74
C LEU A 50 17.88 -0.99 -3.04
N SER A 51 18.83 -1.65 -3.69
CA SER A 51 20.13 -1.95 -3.09
C SER A 51 21.04 -0.73 -2.92
N ALA A 52 20.74 0.38 -3.61
CA ALA A 52 21.47 1.63 -3.48
C ALA A 52 21.09 2.44 -2.23
N ILE A 53 20.07 1.99 -1.51
CA ILE A 53 19.47 2.71 -0.38
C ILE A 53 19.96 2.09 0.94
N GLU A 54 20.14 2.94 1.94
CA GLU A 54 20.61 2.53 3.26
C GLU A 54 19.55 1.68 4.00
N VAL A 55 20.02 0.72 4.80
CA VAL A 55 19.14 -0.02 5.71
C VAL A 55 18.49 0.95 6.69
N ASP A 56 17.28 0.62 7.13
CA ASP A 56 16.40 1.44 7.94
C ASP A 56 15.88 2.73 7.28
N SER A 57 16.14 2.92 5.99
CA SER A 57 15.56 4.00 5.19
C SER A 57 14.27 3.56 4.48
N ASP A 58 13.41 4.53 4.24
CA ASP A 58 12.20 4.36 3.45
C ASP A 58 12.57 4.16 1.96
N ILE A 59 11.70 3.48 1.23
CA ILE A 59 11.92 3.25 -0.21
C ILE A 59 11.92 4.58 -1.00
N PRO A 60 12.74 4.69 -2.07
CA PRO A 60 12.80 5.86 -2.91
C PRO A 60 11.55 5.97 -3.79
N VAL A 61 11.23 7.18 -4.25
CA VAL A 61 9.99 7.47 -5.00
C VAL A 61 9.84 6.60 -6.25
N GLU A 62 10.97 6.33 -6.90
CA GLU A 62 11.09 5.53 -8.10
C GLU A 62 10.66 4.06 -7.88
N ALA A 63 10.78 3.56 -6.64
CA ALA A 63 10.43 2.19 -6.28
C ALA A 63 9.02 2.06 -5.69
N ILE A 64 8.35 3.17 -5.34
CA ILE A 64 7.04 3.14 -4.65
C ILE A 64 6.01 2.33 -5.44
N ALA A 65 5.88 2.60 -6.74
CA ALA A 65 4.88 1.94 -7.58
C ALA A 65 5.09 0.42 -7.66
N ALA A 66 6.34 0.00 -7.90
CA ALA A 66 6.69 -1.41 -8.01
C ALA A 66 6.49 -2.16 -6.67
N VAL A 67 6.90 -1.55 -5.55
CA VAL A 67 6.69 -2.14 -4.22
C VAL A 67 5.20 -2.20 -3.88
N ALA A 68 4.42 -1.17 -4.20
CA ALA A 68 2.98 -1.16 -3.98
C ALA A 68 2.26 -2.27 -4.78
N GLU A 69 2.68 -2.55 -6.01
CA GLU A 69 2.15 -3.65 -6.82
C GLU A 69 2.41 -5.01 -6.14
N ILE A 70 3.64 -5.22 -5.65
CA ILE A 70 4.03 -6.45 -4.95
C ILE A 70 3.19 -6.62 -3.68
N LEU A 71 3.08 -5.56 -2.87
CA LEU A 71 2.27 -5.58 -1.65
C LEU A 71 0.80 -5.88 -1.97
N ALA A 72 0.22 -5.23 -2.98
CA ALA A 72 -1.15 -5.49 -3.41
C ALA A 72 -1.34 -6.97 -3.83
N TYR A 73 -0.36 -7.56 -4.51
CA TYR A 73 -0.37 -8.99 -4.83
C TYR A 73 -0.35 -9.86 -3.57
N VAL A 74 0.53 -9.58 -2.62
CA VAL A 74 0.63 -10.33 -1.35
C VAL A 74 -0.67 -10.22 -0.56
N TYR A 75 -1.26 -9.04 -0.46
CA TYR A 75 -2.52 -8.82 0.26
C TYR A 75 -3.71 -9.53 -0.38
N ARG A 76 -3.82 -9.48 -1.72
CA ARG A 76 -4.85 -10.24 -2.45
C ARG A 76 -4.69 -11.73 -2.24
N ALA A 77 -3.46 -12.24 -2.28
CA ALA A 77 -3.18 -13.66 -2.03
C ALA A 77 -3.51 -14.08 -0.59
N ASN A 78 -3.38 -13.16 0.38
CA ASN A 78 -3.71 -13.36 1.78
C ASN A 78 -5.19 -13.05 2.12
N GLY A 79 -6.01 -12.65 1.15
CA GLY A 79 -7.42 -12.28 1.36
C GLY A 79 -7.62 -11.04 2.26
N THR A 80 -6.57 -10.27 2.50
CA THR A 80 -6.57 -9.12 3.40
C THR A 80 -6.48 -7.85 2.57
N ILE A 81 -7.54 -7.53 1.82
CA ILE A 81 -7.61 -6.23 1.13
C ILE A 81 -7.99 -5.20 2.19
N PRO A 82 -7.17 -4.17 2.42
CA PRO A 82 -7.57 -3.01 3.22
C PRO A 82 -8.87 -2.45 2.64
N ALA A 83 -9.92 -2.29 3.44
CA ALA A 83 -11.08 -1.54 3.01
C ALA A 83 -10.59 -0.17 2.52
N ASP A 84 -10.97 0.18 1.29
CA ASP A 84 -10.59 1.41 0.63
C ASP A 84 -10.92 2.61 1.54
N PRO A 85 -9.95 3.40 2.04
CA PRO A 85 -10.27 4.57 2.87
C PRO A 85 -11.06 5.65 2.10
N SER A 86 -11.21 5.51 0.77
CA SER A 86 -12.02 6.38 -0.09
C SER A 86 -13.50 5.94 -0.18
N SER A 87 -13.86 4.72 0.25
CA SER A 87 -15.25 4.24 0.11
C SER A 87 -16.22 4.93 1.08
N ASP A 88 -15.71 5.54 2.14
CA ASP A 88 -16.53 6.19 3.17
C ASP A 88 -16.78 7.68 2.88
N ALA A 89 -16.14 8.25 1.86
CA ALA A 89 -16.25 9.68 1.53
C ALA A 89 -17.46 10.03 0.62
N ASN A 90 -18.23 9.05 0.14
CA ASN A 90 -19.37 9.28 -0.75
C ASN A 90 -20.74 8.89 -0.18
N ALA A 91 -20.85 8.62 1.12
CA ALA A 91 -22.13 8.26 1.76
C ALA A 91 -22.96 9.46 2.28
N GLY A 92 -22.71 10.69 1.80
CA GLY A 92 -23.30 11.91 2.40
C GLY A 92 -23.73 13.04 1.46
N LEU A 93 -23.82 12.83 0.15
CA LEU A 93 -24.43 13.80 -0.79
C LEU A 93 -25.66 13.22 -1.49
N ASP A 94 -26.60 12.69 -0.70
CA ASP A 94 -28.00 12.55 -1.14
C ASP A 94 -28.72 13.88 -0.88
N ALA A 95 -28.43 14.88 -1.72
CA ALA A 95 -29.26 16.07 -1.80
C ALA A 95 -30.48 15.71 -2.65
N GLY A 96 -31.49 15.11 -2.00
CA GLY A 96 -32.80 14.90 -2.61
C GLY A 96 -33.38 16.23 -3.11
N PRO A 97 -33.94 16.30 -4.33
CA PRO A 97 -34.46 17.53 -4.90
C PRO A 97 -35.93 17.76 -4.45
N ASP A 98 -36.22 17.91 -3.15
CA ASP A 98 -37.64 17.93 -2.72
C ASP A 98 -38.00 18.87 -1.54
N ASP A 99 -37.22 19.92 -1.28
CA ASP A 99 -37.62 21.00 -0.34
C ASP A 99 -37.66 22.37 -1.03
N ALA A 100 -38.50 22.51 -2.05
CA ALA A 100 -39.00 23.82 -2.44
C ALA A 100 -40.14 24.21 -1.47
N PRO A 101 -40.08 25.36 -0.77
CA PRO A 101 -41.18 25.78 0.07
C PRO A 101 -42.42 26.03 -0.80
N SER A 102 -43.47 25.25 -0.53
CA SER A 102 -44.79 25.45 -1.13
C SER A 102 -45.33 26.82 -0.72
N ILE A 103 -45.18 27.81 -1.59
CA ILE A 103 -45.92 29.08 -1.56
C ILE A 103 -47.40 28.73 -1.81
N ASN A 104 -48.14 28.53 -0.72
CA ASN A 104 -49.58 28.65 -0.73
C ASN A 104 -49.89 30.08 -0.28
N SER A 105 -50.29 30.92 -1.24
CA SER A 105 -50.98 32.18 -0.97
C SER A 105 -52.42 31.95 -1.39
N ASN A 106 -53.21 31.39 -0.49
CA ASN A 106 -54.66 31.50 -0.58
C ASN A 106 -55.20 32.04 0.75
N GLY A 107 -55.48 33.35 0.77
CA GLY A 107 -56.16 34.05 1.85
C GLY A 107 -56.73 35.38 1.31
N PRO A 108 -57.93 35.81 1.75
CA PRO A 108 -58.83 36.64 0.95
C PRO A 108 -58.77 38.14 1.30
N TRP A 109 -59.30 38.94 0.36
CA TRP A 109 -59.58 40.40 0.35
C TRP A 109 -58.45 41.32 -0.13
#